data_AF-A0A1Y2AH96-F1
#
_entry.id   AF-A0A1Y2AH96-F1
#
_cell.length_a   1.000
_cell.length_b   1.000
_cell.length_c   1.000
_cell.angle_alpha   90.00
_cell.angle_beta   90.00
_cell.angle_gamma   90.00
#
_symmetry.space_group_name_H-M   'P 1'
#
loop_
_entity.id
_entity.type
_entity.pdbx_description
1 polymer ?
#
loop_
_entity_poly.entity_id
_entity_poly.type
_entity_poly.pdbx_seq_one_letter_code
_entity_poly.pdbx_strand_id
1 'polypeptide(L)'
;MTIVEENTELFYEELNGNCNEKILLQLAKKGIFLYEPLFKHDKLKNHDYLVDISILARQYFMINTNSQYNHYFEIIESFDKYNIFSLYNNKYDCSYDENMLKYCSDLLEKYNIKIPSHINYMFDFSPNFPLNILKKYSNKIYMPKRYIVEHEDKYFEKFINVLFSEKYLCYEINNPENLFDFIGNDVLIKRYGFNINELKQMKYKIKYPENIDYNTLHYIIEHNFKFLKYKNSKLKKEKLFSKHILNNSKEVQKILDDINYIFTLDINFNKEIFLIQISYIISLIHNKNNKFIIKYLLSFIKVDENIITYENNKIIFYHKDFVFDEKKFIDVLLNVPNNVFKNYIELKELEELPRYGFDDNCSFIFNMDIA
;
A
#
# COMPACT_ATOMS: atom_id res chain seq x y z
N MET A 1 6.57 -19.95 -37.78
CA MET A 1 7.06 -19.63 -36.45
C MET A 1 6.78 -18.15 -36.22
N THR A 2 6.15 -17.80 -35.11
CA THR A 2 5.92 -16.40 -34.73
C THR A 2 7.19 -15.82 -34.10
N ILE A 3 7.33 -14.49 -34.10
CA ILE A 3 8.46 -13.82 -33.44
C ILE A 3 8.57 -14.23 -31.95
N VAL A 4 7.43 -14.44 -31.28
CA VAL A 4 7.40 -14.87 -29.87
C VAL A 4 7.91 -16.30 -29.72
N GLU A 5 7.58 -17.20 -30.65
CA GLU A 5 8.11 -18.58 -30.66
C GLU A 5 9.63 -18.58 -30.89
N GLU A 6 10.14 -17.80 -31.85
CA GLU A 6 11.58 -17.66 -32.11
C GLU A 6 12.33 -17.13 -30.88
N ASN A 7 11.82 -16.07 -30.25
CA ASN A 7 12.39 -15.54 -29.01
C ASN A 7 12.34 -16.56 -27.86
N THR A 8 11.28 -17.37 -27.80
CA THR A 8 11.13 -18.42 -26.78
C THR A 8 12.17 -19.52 -26.96
N GLU A 9 12.41 -19.95 -28.20
CA GLU A 9 13.47 -20.92 -28.51
C GLU A 9 14.84 -20.40 -28.09
N LEU A 10 15.19 -19.17 -28.51
CA LEU A 10 16.44 -18.51 -28.11
C LEU A 10 16.57 -18.35 -26.59
N PHE A 11 15.46 -18.08 -25.89
CA PHE A 11 15.45 -17.96 -24.44
C PHE A 11 15.81 -19.29 -23.78
N TYR A 12 15.23 -20.39 -24.23
CA TYR A 12 15.51 -21.72 -23.68
C TYR A 12 16.89 -22.24 -24.07
N GLU A 13 17.41 -21.90 -25.25
CA GLU A 13 18.81 -22.18 -25.62
C GLU A 13 19.78 -21.48 -24.66
N GLU A 14 19.57 -20.19 -24.39
CA GLU A 14 20.41 -19.44 -23.45
C GLU A 14 20.24 -19.97 -22.02
N LEU A 15 19.00 -20.24 -21.58
CA LEU A 15 18.69 -20.71 -20.22
C LEU A 15 19.37 -22.05 -19.91
N ASN A 16 19.36 -22.98 -20.88
CA ASN A 16 19.95 -24.31 -20.73
C ASN A 16 21.46 -24.32 -20.98
N GLY A 17 21.99 -23.35 -21.73
CA GLY A 17 23.40 -23.17 -21.99
C GLY A 17 24.13 -22.39 -20.90
N ASN A 18 24.65 -21.22 -21.30
CA ASN A 18 25.44 -20.34 -20.43
C ASN A 18 24.60 -19.71 -19.31
N CYS A 19 23.29 -19.56 -19.53
CA CYS A 19 22.33 -18.93 -18.63
C CYS A 19 22.74 -17.49 -18.28
N ASN A 20 23.13 -16.71 -19.29
CA ASN A 20 23.45 -15.30 -19.12
C ASN A 20 22.18 -14.49 -18.85
N GLU A 21 22.04 -14.00 -17.62
CA GLU A 21 20.82 -13.39 -17.12
C GLU A 21 20.47 -12.11 -17.88
N LYS A 22 21.47 -11.38 -18.39
CA LYS A 22 21.24 -10.17 -19.21
C LYS A 22 20.64 -10.51 -20.57
N ILE A 23 21.12 -11.59 -21.20
CA ILE A 23 20.57 -12.05 -22.49
C ILE A 23 19.15 -12.57 -22.29
N LEU A 24 18.92 -13.36 -21.23
CA LEU A 24 17.59 -13.85 -20.86
C LEU A 24 16.59 -12.70 -20.66
N LEU A 25 16.98 -11.65 -19.93
CA LEU A 25 16.14 -10.46 -19.74
C LEU A 25 15.88 -9.71 -21.06
N GLN A 26 16.88 -9.59 -21.94
CA GLN A 26 16.71 -8.95 -23.25
C GLN A 26 15.74 -9.72 -24.14
N LEU A 27 15.80 -11.06 -24.13
CA LEU A 27 14.87 -11.91 -24.85
C LEU A 27 13.46 -11.80 -24.28
N ALA A 28 13.30 -11.83 -22.95
CA ALA A 28 12.01 -11.64 -22.29
C ALA A 28 11.34 -10.30 -22.67
N LYS A 29 12.11 -9.21 -22.76
CA LYS A 29 11.62 -7.91 -23.22
C LYS A 29 11.10 -7.89 -24.66
N LYS A 30 11.55 -8.82 -25.50
CA LYS A 30 11.05 -9.00 -26.88
C LYS A 30 9.78 -9.86 -26.95
N GLY A 31 9.31 -10.38 -25.81
CA GLY A 31 8.15 -11.26 -25.71
C GLY A 31 8.54 -12.73 -25.87
N ILE A 32 8.20 -13.54 -24.86
CA ILE A 32 8.44 -14.98 -24.79
C ILE A 32 7.25 -15.70 -24.14
N PHE A 33 7.19 -17.01 -24.31
CA PHE A 33 6.42 -17.91 -23.44
C PHE A 33 7.37 -18.67 -22.50
N LEU A 34 6.94 -18.87 -21.27
CA LEU A 34 7.63 -19.77 -20.34
C LEU A 34 6.84 -21.07 -20.21
N TYR A 35 7.44 -22.17 -20.63
CA TYR A 35 6.90 -23.52 -20.51
C TYR A 35 6.91 -24.03 -19.07
N GLU A 36 7.81 -23.53 -18.22
CA GLU A 36 7.88 -23.89 -16.81
C GLU A 36 8.34 -22.74 -15.90
N PRO A 37 7.97 -22.75 -14.60
CA PRO A 37 8.34 -21.69 -13.68
C PRO A 37 9.84 -21.54 -13.47
N LEU A 38 10.35 -20.31 -13.60
CA LEU A 38 11.79 -20.05 -13.56
C LEU A 38 12.48 -20.38 -12.22
N PHE A 39 11.72 -20.40 -11.13
CA PHE A 39 12.26 -20.76 -9.82
C PHE A 39 12.75 -22.21 -9.73
N LYS A 40 12.42 -23.05 -10.73
CA LYS A 40 12.94 -24.42 -10.84
C LYS A 40 14.38 -24.48 -11.38
N HIS A 41 14.91 -23.41 -11.95
CA HIS A 41 16.26 -23.39 -12.52
C HIS A 41 17.27 -22.83 -11.51
N ASP A 42 18.18 -23.67 -11.02
CA ASP A 42 19.14 -23.32 -9.97
C ASP A 42 20.04 -22.12 -10.30
N LYS A 43 20.39 -21.94 -11.58
CA LYS A 43 21.23 -20.83 -12.04
C LYS A 43 20.51 -19.48 -11.96
N LEU A 44 19.18 -19.45 -12.12
CA LEU A 44 18.40 -18.21 -12.20
C LEU A 44 17.55 -17.95 -10.95
N LYS A 45 17.21 -18.99 -10.16
CA LYS A 45 16.21 -18.91 -9.10
C LYS A 45 16.45 -17.82 -8.04
N ASN A 46 17.70 -17.44 -7.82
CA ASN A 46 18.10 -16.44 -6.82
C ASN A 46 18.47 -15.08 -7.43
N HIS A 47 18.45 -14.94 -8.76
CA HIS A 47 18.85 -13.70 -9.45
C HIS A 47 17.66 -12.74 -9.52
N ASP A 48 17.91 -11.42 -9.41
CA ASP A 48 16.85 -10.40 -9.37
C ASP A 48 16.01 -10.36 -10.65
N TYR A 49 16.64 -10.57 -11.82
CA TYR A 49 15.97 -10.65 -13.12
C TYR A 49 14.92 -11.77 -13.25
N LEU A 50 14.91 -12.76 -12.34
CA LEU A 50 13.83 -13.74 -12.32
C LEU A 50 12.47 -13.05 -12.18
N VAL A 51 12.38 -12.01 -11.35
CA VAL A 51 11.13 -11.26 -11.12
C VAL A 51 10.72 -10.54 -12.41
N ASP A 52 11.65 -9.82 -13.04
CA ASP A 52 11.39 -9.11 -14.31
C ASP A 52 10.92 -10.07 -15.41
N ILE A 53 11.68 -11.15 -15.63
CA ILE A 53 11.39 -12.11 -16.69
C ILE A 53 10.02 -12.75 -16.45
N SER A 54 9.73 -13.16 -15.22
CA SER A 54 8.44 -13.80 -14.90
C SER A 54 7.26 -12.86 -15.11
N ILE A 55 7.41 -11.58 -14.74
CA ILE A 55 6.39 -10.54 -14.97
C ILE A 55 6.19 -10.30 -16.48
N LEU A 56 7.29 -10.13 -17.23
CA LEU A 56 7.26 -9.91 -18.69
C LEU A 56 6.61 -11.09 -19.43
N ALA A 57 6.90 -12.32 -18.99
CA ALA A 57 6.33 -13.54 -19.52
C ALA A 57 4.95 -13.91 -18.94
N ARG A 58 4.40 -13.08 -18.04
CA ARG A 58 3.10 -13.27 -17.36
C ARG A 58 2.98 -14.63 -16.66
N GLN A 59 4.04 -15.06 -16.00
CA GLN A 59 4.12 -16.34 -15.31
C GLN A 59 4.07 -16.17 -13.79
N TYR A 60 3.52 -17.17 -13.09
CA TYR A 60 3.74 -17.35 -11.66
C TYR A 60 5.23 -17.45 -11.32
N PHE A 61 5.67 -16.73 -10.30
CA PHE A 61 7.03 -16.78 -9.79
C PHE A 61 7.07 -16.88 -8.27
N MET A 62 8.21 -17.33 -7.77
CA MET A 62 8.52 -17.42 -6.35
C MET A 62 9.72 -16.52 -6.07
N ILE A 63 9.63 -15.75 -4.99
CA ILE A 63 10.71 -14.87 -4.56
C ILE A 63 11.55 -15.62 -3.52
N ASN A 64 12.85 -15.77 -3.79
CA ASN A 64 13.78 -16.55 -2.98
C ASN A 64 14.73 -15.69 -2.15
N THR A 65 14.92 -14.41 -2.52
CA THR A 65 15.89 -13.52 -1.87
C THR A 65 15.27 -12.20 -1.45
N ASN A 66 15.84 -11.57 -0.42
CA ASN A 66 15.45 -10.22 -0.02
C ASN A 66 15.70 -9.19 -1.12
N SER A 67 16.71 -9.40 -1.98
CA SER A 67 16.99 -8.53 -3.14
C SER A 67 15.84 -8.58 -4.14
N GLN A 68 15.36 -9.79 -4.46
CA GLN A 68 14.19 -9.99 -5.31
C GLN A 68 12.92 -9.39 -4.70
N TYR A 69 12.71 -9.46 -3.36
CA TYR A 69 11.58 -8.77 -2.73
C TYR A 69 11.67 -7.25 -2.89
N ASN A 70 12.84 -6.66 -2.64
CA ASN A 70 13.03 -5.22 -2.84
C ASN A 70 12.73 -4.82 -4.29
N HIS A 71 13.27 -5.57 -5.25
CA HIS A 71 13.04 -5.34 -6.67
C HIS A 71 11.56 -5.49 -7.05
N TYR A 72 10.89 -6.53 -6.55
CA TYR A 72 9.45 -6.73 -6.75
C TYR A 72 8.63 -5.56 -6.21
N PHE A 73 8.94 -5.05 -5.02
CA PHE A 73 8.29 -3.85 -4.48
C PHE A 73 8.60 -2.61 -5.32
N GLU A 74 9.82 -2.43 -5.82
CA GLU A 74 10.16 -1.33 -6.74
C GLU A 74 9.32 -1.38 -8.03
N ILE A 75 9.09 -2.58 -8.57
CA ILE A 75 8.21 -2.79 -9.73
C ILE A 75 6.75 -2.47 -9.38
N ILE A 76 6.23 -2.97 -8.26
CA ILE A 76 4.86 -2.64 -7.80
C ILE A 76 4.71 -1.14 -7.59
N GLU A 77 5.69 -0.48 -7.01
CA GLU A 77 5.66 0.95 -6.74
C GLU A 77 5.75 1.81 -7.99
N SER A 78 6.19 1.24 -9.12
CA SER A 78 6.23 1.89 -10.42
C SER A 78 5.11 1.42 -11.35
N PHE A 79 4.07 0.75 -10.82
CA PHE A 79 2.99 0.16 -11.60
C PHE A 79 2.30 1.13 -12.57
N ASP A 80 2.12 2.39 -12.16
CA ASP A 80 1.52 3.43 -13.01
C ASP A 80 2.36 3.66 -14.29
N LYS A 81 3.65 3.36 -14.25
CA LYS A 81 4.57 3.44 -15.39
C LYS A 81 4.51 2.22 -16.33
N TYR A 82 4.09 1.05 -15.82
CA TYR A 82 4.10 -0.20 -16.59
C TYR A 82 2.74 -0.59 -17.17
N ASN A 83 1.67 0.14 -16.80
CA ASN A 83 0.29 -0.05 -17.27
C ASN A 83 -0.14 -1.51 -17.40
N ILE A 84 0.24 -2.35 -16.43
CA ILE A 84 -0.15 -3.75 -16.40
C ILE A 84 -1.46 -3.87 -15.62
N PHE A 85 -2.52 -3.23 -16.13
CA PHE A 85 -3.88 -3.37 -15.60
C PHE A 85 -4.35 -4.84 -15.59
N SER A 86 -3.76 -5.70 -16.42
CA SER A 86 -4.02 -7.16 -16.38
C SER A 86 -3.40 -7.88 -15.18
N LEU A 87 -2.37 -7.32 -14.53
CA LEU A 87 -1.81 -7.84 -13.28
C LEU A 87 -2.55 -7.32 -12.03
N TYR A 88 -3.48 -6.38 -12.17
CA TYR A 88 -4.36 -6.00 -11.05
C TYR A 88 -5.27 -7.18 -10.63
N ASN A 89 -5.56 -8.12 -11.55
CA ASN A 89 -6.14 -9.41 -11.19
C ASN A 89 -5.14 -10.35 -10.49
N ASN A 90 -3.84 -10.13 -10.67
CA ASN A 90 -2.73 -10.84 -10.00
C ASN A 90 -2.24 -10.14 -8.72
N LYS A 91 -2.95 -9.14 -8.19
CA LYS A 91 -2.75 -8.64 -6.80
C LYS A 91 -2.89 -9.76 -5.75
N TYR A 92 -3.34 -10.94 -6.19
CA TYR A 92 -3.50 -12.17 -5.44
C TYR A 92 -2.52 -13.30 -5.82
N ASP A 93 -1.50 -13.11 -6.67
CA ASP A 93 -0.64 -14.23 -7.08
C ASP A 93 0.58 -14.45 -6.19
N CYS A 94 1.09 -13.42 -5.52
CA CYS A 94 2.05 -13.58 -4.42
C CYS A 94 1.37 -13.94 -3.09
N SER A 95 0.03 -14.04 -3.07
CA SER A 95 -0.78 -14.24 -1.86
C SER A 95 -0.67 -15.63 -1.21
N TYR A 96 0.31 -16.42 -1.66
CA TYR A 96 0.64 -17.74 -1.13
C TYR A 96 2.07 -17.83 -0.58
N ASP A 97 2.88 -16.79 -0.76
CA ASP A 97 4.29 -16.84 -0.37
C ASP A 97 4.46 -16.42 1.09
N GLU A 98 4.60 -17.41 1.99
CA GLU A 98 4.89 -17.16 3.41
C GLU A 98 6.16 -16.33 3.59
N ASN A 99 7.16 -16.47 2.68
CA ASN A 99 8.40 -15.71 2.78
C ASN A 99 8.16 -14.21 2.61
N MET A 100 7.09 -13.79 1.93
CA MET A 100 6.73 -12.38 1.83
C MET A 100 6.25 -11.85 3.18
N LEU A 101 5.41 -12.60 3.89
CA LEU A 101 4.98 -12.24 5.24
C LEU A 101 6.15 -12.20 6.23
N LYS A 102 7.08 -13.16 6.09
CA LYS A 102 8.33 -13.17 6.84
C LYS A 102 9.17 -11.93 6.55
N TYR A 103 9.39 -11.61 5.27
CA TYR A 103 10.15 -10.43 4.85
C TYR A 103 9.55 -9.14 5.43
N CYS A 104 8.23 -8.95 5.28
CA CYS A 104 7.52 -7.80 5.85
C CYS A 104 7.65 -7.75 7.38
N SER A 105 7.51 -8.88 8.06
CA SER A 105 7.68 -8.98 9.52
C SER A 105 9.09 -8.58 9.95
N ASP A 106 10.13 -9.14 9.29
CA ASP A 106 11.54 -8.88 9.61
C ASP A 106 11.89 -7.40 9.35
N LEU A 107 11.34 -6.81 8.29
CA LEU A 107 11.50 -5.39 7.97
C LEU A 107 10.87 -4.51 9.05
N LEU A 108 9.62 -4.77 9.44
CA LEU A 108 8.92 -4.01 10.48
C LEU A 108 9.61 -4.14 11.84
N GLU A 109 10.07 -5.34 12.19
CA GLU A 109 10.84 -5.60 13.41
C GLU A 109 12.15 -4.81 13.43
N LYS A 110 12.90 -4.81 12.32
CA LYS A 110 14.14 -4.03 12.17
C LYS A 110 13.94 -2.54 12.46
N TYR A 111 12.80 -1.98 12.10
CA TYR A 111 12.47 -0.57 12.34
C TYR A 111 11.67 -0.34 13.63
N ASN A 112 11.35 -1.39 14.39
CA ASN A 112 10.50 -1.35 15.57
C ASN A 112 9.12 -0.71 15.29
N ILE A 113 8.51 -1.07 14.17
CA ILE A 113 7.21 -0.57 13.71
C ILE A 113 6.19 -1.71 13.74
N LYS A 114 4.93 -1.38 14.03
CA LYS A 114 3.77 -2.23 13.75
C LYS A 114 2.74 -1.45 12.97
N ILE A 115 2.04 -2.13 12.07
CA ILE A 115 0.96 -1.56 11.28
C ILE A 115 -0.30 -1.50 12.14
N PRO A 116 -0.95 -0.34 12.29
CA PRO A 116 -2.26 -0.28 12.94
C PRO A 116 -3.28 -1.22 12.27
N SER A 117 -3.96 -2.05 13.07
CA SER A 117 -4.97 -3.05 12.67
C SER A 117 -6.20 -2.49 11.95
N HIS A 118 -6.38 -1.17 11.95
CA HIS A 118 -7.54 -0.48 11.36
C HIS A 118 -7.22 0.18 10.02
N ILE A 119 -6.00 0.00 9.48
CA ILE A 119 -5.62 0.61 8.21
C ILE A 119 -6.35 -0.03 7.03
N ASN A 120 -6.46 -1.36 7.03
CA ASN A 120 -7.05 -2.08 5.91
C ASN A 120 -8.58 -2.01 5.93
N TYR A 121 -9.20 -1.92 4.76
CA TYR A 121 -10.66 -1.81 4.67
C TYR A 121 -11.38 -3.09 5.11
N MET A 122 -10.94 -4.24 4.61
CA MET A 122 -11.65 -5.52 4.78
C MET A 122 -10.81 -6.59 5.49
N PHE A 123 -9.61 -6.88 5.01
CA PHE A 123 -8.75 -7.93 5.53
C PHE A 123 -7.37 -7.40 5.91
N ASP A 124 -6.79 -7.93 6.98
CA ASP A 124 -5.39 -7.63 7.35
C ASP A 124 -4.39 -8.36 6.44
N PHE A 125 -4.81 -9.49 5.89
CA PHE A 125 -4.02 -10.28 4.96
C PHE A 125 -4.91 -10.80 3.85
N SER A 126 -4.30 -11.23 2.75
CA SER A 126 -5.05 -11.97 1.75
C SER A 126 -5.69 -13.22 2.39
N PRO A 127 -6.99 -13.47 2.13
CA PRO A 127 -7.67 -14.67 2.61
C PRO A 127 -7.16 -15.97 1.95
N ASN A 128 -6.16 -15.89 1.07
CA ASN A 128 -5.53 -17.04 0.44
C ASN A 128 -4.49 -17.76 1.30
N PHE A 129 -4.06 -17.17 2.42
CA PHE A 129 -3.13 -17.83 3.33
C PHE A 129 -3.85 -18.76 4.31
N PRO A 130 -3.27 -19.92 4.67
CA PRO A 130 -3.80 -20.75 5.75
C PRO A 130 -3.94 -19.98 7.07
N LEU A 131 -5.01 -20.24 7.83
CA LEU A 131 -5.34 -19.49 9.06
C LEU A 131 -4.22 -19.51 10.12
N ASN A 132 -3.44 -20.59 10.20
CA ASN A 132 -2.28 -20.70 11.08
C ASN A 132 -1.14 -19.76 10.66
N ILE A 133 -0.89 -19.61 9.36
CA ILE A 133 0.10 -18.66 8.83
C ILE A 133 -0.36 -17.23 9.11
N LEU A 134 -1.62 -16.91 8.83
CA LEU A 134 -2.18 -15.59 9.13
C LEU A 134 -2.05 -15.25 10.62
N LYS A 135 -2.40 -16.18 11.52
CA LYS A 135 -2.24 -15.98 12.96
C LYS A 135 -0.79 -15.78 13.38
N LYS A 136 0.14 -16.53 12.78
CA LYS A 136 1.59 -16.45 13.07
C LYS A 136 2.14 -15.05 12.77
N TYR A 137 1.73 -14.43 11.67
CA TYR A 137 2.26 -13.14 11.24
C TYR A 137 1.41 -11.93 11.67
N SER A 138 0.12 -12.11 11.96
CA SER A 138 -0.77 -11.03 12.39
C SER A 138 -0.21 -10.24 13.58
N ASN A 139 0.20 -10.93 14.64
CA ASN A 139 0.74 -10.25 15.84
C ASN A 139 2.13 -9.63 15.64
N LYS A 140 2.84 -10.03 14.59
CA LYS A 140 4.17 -9.49 14.25
C LYS A 140 4.05 -8.23 13.41
N ILE A 141 3.16 -8.25 12.43
CA ILE A 141 2.96 -7.17 11.45
C ILE A 141 2.00 -6.12 12.01
N TYR A 142 0.89 -6.53 12.61
CA TYR A 142 -0.16 -5.65 13.05
C TYR A 142 -0.13 -5.40 14.57
N MET A 143 -0.60 -4.22 14.97
CA MET A 143 -0.94 -3.93 16.35
C MET A 143 -2.12 -4.80 16.81
N PRO A 144 -2.24 -5.12 18.11
CA PRO A 144 -3.37 -5.87 18.63
C PRO A 144 -4.70 -5.19 18.33
N LYS A 145 -5.70 -5.98 17.89
CA LYS A 145 -7.04 -5.49 17.61
C LYS A 145 -7.74 -5.06 18.89
N ARG A 146 -8.47 -3.95 18.81
CA ARG A 146 -9.38 -3.50 19.87
C ARG A 146 -10.78 -4.11 19.75
N TYR A 147 -11.17 -4.46 18.52
CA TYR A 147 -12.44 -5.07 18.20
C TYR A 147 -12.22 -6.54 17.96
N ILE A 148 -12.82 -7.35 18.83
CA ILE A 148 -12.63 -8.80 18.85
C ILE A 148 -14.01 -9.43 18.83
N VAL A 149 -14.26 -10.28 17.85
CA VAL A 149 -15.44 -11.14 17.82
C VAL A 149 -15.32 -12.20 18.89
N GLU A 150 -16.40 -12.45 19.62
CA GLU A 150 -16.58 -13.56 20.53
C GLU A 150 -17.69 -14.46 20.03
N HIS A 151 -17.40 -15.77 20.08
CA HIS A 151 -18.33 -16.79 19.66
C HIS A 151 -18.10 -18.09 20.43
N GLU A 152 -19.13 -18.94 20.49
CA GLU A 152 -19.04 -20.27 21.11
C GLU A 152 -18.15 -21.21 20.29
N ASP A 153 -18.28 -21.18 18.96
CA ASP A 153 -17.34 -21.81 18.05
C ASP A 153 -16.01 -21.02 18.02
N LYS A 154 -14.98 -21.60 18.66
CA LYS A 154 -13.63 -21.02 18.75
C LYS A 154 -12.87 -21.03 17.44
N TYR A 155 -13.23 -21.89 16.50
CA TYR A 155 -12.64 -21.87 15.17
C TYR A 155 -13.20 -20.68 14.37
N PHE A 156 -14.51 -20.45 14.40
CA PHE A 156 -15.14 -19.23 13.86
C PHE A 156 -14.57 -17.96 14.49
N GLU A 157 -14.51 -17.90 15.82
CA GLU A 157 -13.94 -16.77 16.56
C GLU A 157 -12.52 -16.44 16.07
N LYS A 158 -11.67 -17.47 15.96
CA LYS A 158 -10.30 -17.35 15.46
C LYS A 158 -10.28 -16.89 14.00
N PHE A 159 -11.14 -17.47 13.16
CA PHE A 159 -11.25 -17.14 11.74
C PHE A 159 -11.54 -15.65 11.54
N ILE A 160 -12.58 -15.12 12.20
CA ILE A 160 -12.96 -13.72 12.08
C ILE A 160 -11.86 -12.79 12.60
N ASN A 161 -11.35 -13.07 13.80
CA ASN A 161 -10.37 -12.20 14.45
C ASN A 161 -8.99 -12.18 13.78
N VAL A 162 -8.64 -13.22 13.01
CA VAL A 162 -7.38 -13.25 12.27
C VAL A 162 -7.54 -12.65 10.88
N LEU A 163 -8.66 -12.92 10.20
CA LEU A 163 -8.84 -12.56 8.80
C LEU A 163 -9.21 -11.09 8.60
N PHE A 164 -10.24 -10.61 9.28
CA PHE A 164 -10.84 -9.30 9.02
C PHE A 164 -10.11 -8.19 9.74
N SER A 165 -9.94 -7.05 9.08
CA SER A 165 -9.33 -5.89 9.71
C SER A 165 -10.21 -5.33 10.82
N GLU A 166 -9.59 -4.57 11.74
CA GLU A 166 -10.34 -3.89 12.80
C GLU A 166 -11.35 -2.88 12.24
N LYS A 167 -11.02 -2.23 11.12
CA LYS A 167 -11.90 -1.28 10.43
C LYS A 167 -13.16 -1.96 9.94
N TYR A 168 -13.02 -3.14 9.34
CA TYR A 168 -14.15 -3.92 8.88
C TYR A 168 -15.03 -4.35 10.05
N LEU A 169 -14.42 -4.93 11.09
CA LEU A 169 -15.15 -5.33 12.29
C LEU A 169 -15.87 -4.15 12.95
N CYS A 170 -15.26 -2.96 12.95
CA CYS A 170 -15.93 -1.76 13.43
C CYS A 170 -17.16 -1.41 12.61
N TYR A 171 -17.05 -1.36 11.28
CA TYR A 171 -18.17 -1.02 10.39
C TYR A 171 -19.37 -1.95 10.63
N GLU A 172 -19.08 -3.22 10.86
CA GLU A 172 -20.08 -4.28 11.03
C GLU A 172 -20.73 -4.33 12.42
N ILE A 173 -20.23 -3.57 13.41
CA ILE A 173 -20.92 -3.43 14.72
C ILE A 173 -22.33 -2.90 14.53
N ASN A 174 -22.53 -2.01 13.55
CA ASN A 174 -23.83 -1.39 13.30
C ASN A 174 -24.74 -2.27 12.43
N ASN A 175 -24.19 -3.21 11.68
CA ASN A 175 -24.92 -4.02 10.72
C ASN A 175 -24.39 -5.47 10.71
N PRO A 176 -24.42 -6.19 11.85
CA PRO A 176 -23.75 -7.50 11.96
C PRO A 176 -24.28 -8.55 10.97
N GLU A 177 -25.46 -8.33 10.39
CA GLU A 177 -26.03 -9.18 9.34
C GLU A 177 -25.21 -9.12 8.02
N ASN A 178 -24.38 -8.09 7.82
CA ASN A 178 -23.68 -7.81 6.57
C ASN A 178 -22.20 -8.21 6.57
N LEU A 179 -21.67 -8.76 7.67
CA LEU A 179 -20.24 -9.11 7.81
C LEU A 179 -19.73 -9.98 6.66
N PHE A 180 -20.62 -10.78 6.07
CA PHE A 180 -20.31 -11.70 4.98
C PHE A 180 -20.85 -11.25 3.62
N ASP A 181 -21.60 -10.15 3.54
CA ASP A 181 -22.18 -9.67 2.27
C ASP A 181 -21.12 -9.13 1.32
N PHE A 182 -20.07 -8.52 1.84
CA PHE A 182 -18.95 -8.05 1.02
C PHE A 182 -17.97 -9.15 0.62
N ILE A 183 -18.11 -10.35 1.18
CA ILE A 183 -17.32 -11.51 0.79
C ILE A 183 -18.04 -12.18 -0.38
N GLY A 184 -18.01 -11.53 -1.54
CA GLY A 184 -18.64 -12.01 -2.77
C GLY A 184 -18.00 -13.28 -3.36
N ASN A 185 -17.20 -14.02 -2.59
CA ASN A 185 -16.47 -15.19 -3.05
C ASN A 185 -16.60 -16.35 -2.06
N ASP A 186 -17.65 -17.15 -2.25
CA ASP A 186 -17.93 -18.39 -1.52
C ASP A 186 -16.74 -19.36 -1.51
N VAL A 187 -15.89 -19.34 -2.54
CA VAL A 187 -14.72 -20.23 -2.64
C VAL A 187 -13.71 -19.93 -1.55
N LEU A 188 -13.49 -18.65 -1.24
CA LEU A 188 -12.57 -18.23 -0.17
C LEU A 188 -13.05 -18.75 1.19
N ILE A 189 -14.33 -18.61 1.49
CA ILE A 189 -14.92 -19.02 2.78
C ILE A 189 -14.96 -20.55 2.91
N LYS A 190 -15.32 -21.26 1.84
CA LYS A 190 -15.30 -22.73 1.80
C LYS A 190 -13.93 -23.31 2.09
N ARG A 191 -12.84 -22.62 1.70
CA ARG A 191 -11.47 -23.06 2.00
C ARG A 191 -11.19 -23.17 3.50
N TYR A 192 -11.86 -22.35 4.31
CA TYR A 192 -11.76 -22.42 5.77
C TYR A 192 -12.76 -23.40 6.39
N GLY A 193 -13.54 -24.11 5.58
CA GLY A 193 -14.53 -25.08 6.05
C GLY A 193 -15.88 -24.46 6.43
N PHE A 194 -16.17 -23.24 5.98
CA PHE A 194 -17.44 -22.58 6.27
C PHE A 194 -18.36 -22.53 5.05
N ASN A 195 -19.66 -22.57 5.30
CA ASN A 195 -20.69 -22.24 4.32
C ASN A 195 -21.14 -20.80 4.53
N ILE A 196 -21.14 -19.98 3.47
CA ILE A 196 -21.50 -18.55 3.55
C ILE A 196 -22.90 -18.33 4.12
N ASN A 197 -23.87 -19.19 3.78
CA ASN A 197 -25.25 -19.06 4.21
C ASN A 197 -25.40 -19.40 5.69
N GLU A 198 -24.60 -20.36 6.19
CA GLU A 198 -24.54 -20.68 7.62
C GLU A 198 -23.88 -19.54 8.39
N LEU A 199 -22.78 -18.97 7.86
CA LEU A 199 -22.09 -17.84 8.48
C LEU A 199 -23.00 -16.62 8.66
N LYS A 200 -23.81 -16.28 7.64
CA LYS A 200 -24.79 -15.17 7.71
C LYS A 200 -25.84 -15.37 8.80
N GLN A 201 -26.07 -16.60 9.24
CA GLN A 201 -27.02 -16.92 10.31
C GLN A 201 -26.37 -17.01 11.69
N MET A 202 -25.03 -17.01 11.77
CA MET A 202 -24.31 -17.10 13.04
C MET A 202 -24.48 -15.82 13.85
N LYS A 203 -24.82 -16.00 15.14
CA LYS A 203 -24.92 -14.89 16.09
C LYS A 203 -23.62 -14.76 16.85
N TYR A 204 -22.99 -13.60 16.76
CA TYR A 204 -21.74 -13.33 17.45
C TYR A 204 -21.80 -12.00 18.21
N LYS A 205 -20.87 -11.81 19.14
CA LYS A 205 -20.73 -10.57 19.91
C LYS A 205 -19.41 -9.91 19.56
N ILE A 206 -19.40 -8.60 19.30
CA ILE A 206 -18.14 -7.86 19.17
C ILE A 206 -17.81 -7.26 20.54
N LYS A 207 -16.67 -7.65 21.12
CA LYS A 207 -16.05 -6.97 22.25
C LYS A 207 -15.24 -5.78 21.75
N TYR A 208 -15.40 -4.66 22.44
CA TYR A 208 -14.66 -3.44 22.22
C TYR A 208 -14.49 -2.69 23.55
N PRO A 209 -13.54 -1.75 23.66
CA PRO A 209 -13.32 -1.00 24.89
C PRO A 209 -14.54 -0.14 25.22
N GLU A 210 -15.10 -0.25 26.43
CA GLU A 210 -16.35 0.37 26.89
C GLU A 210 -16.40 1.91 26.80
N ASN A 211 -15.27 2.57 26.52
CA ASN A 211 -15.13 4.03 26.48
C ASN A 211 -14.88 4.61 25.08
N ILE A 212 -15.23 3.88 24.03
CA ILE A 212 -15.07 4.37 22.66
C ILE A 212 -16.46 4.74 22.12
N ASP A 213 -16.74 6.05 22.09
CA ASP A 213 -17.85 6.58 21.31
C ASP A 213 -17.68 6.16 19.84
N TYR A 214 -18.65 5.44 19.30
CA TYR A 214 -18.62 4.87 17.96
C TYR A 214 -18.53 5.96 16.87
N ASN A 215 -19.15 7.13 17.09
CA ASN A 215 -18.97 8.29 16.21
C ASN A 215 -17.52 8.77 16.26
N THR A 216 -16.93 8.79 17.45
CA THR A 216 -15.51 9.05 17.64
C THR A 216 -14.63 7.99 16.97
N LEU A 217 -15.04 6.71 16.85
CA LEU A 217 -14.23 5.67 16.22
C LEU A 217 -14.34 5.58 14.69
N HIS A 218 -15.53 5.68 14.10
CA HIS A 218 -15.69 5.77 12.65
C HIS A 218 -15.01 7.04 12.12
N TYR A 219 -15.08 8.12 12.91
CA TYR A 219 -14.21 9.29 12.78
C TYR A 219 -12.75 8.82 12.88
N ILE A 220 -12.22 8.36 14.03
CA ILE A 220 -10.84 7.88 14.25
C ILE A 220 -10.31 6.88 13.20
N ILE A 221 -11.09 6.00 12.56
CA ILE A 221 -10.56 5.02 11.61
C ILE A 221 -10.42 5.58 10.19
N GLU A 222 -11.30 6.49 9.76
CA GLU A 222 -10.99 7.40 8.65
C GLU A 222 -10.03 8.53 9.08
N HIS A 223 -9.93 8.79 10.39
CA HIS A 223 -9.29 9.95 10.99
C HIS A 223 -8.00 9.65 11.77
N ASN A 224 -7.37 8.47 11.69
CA ASN A 224 -6.16 8.18 12.49
C ASN A 224 -4.87 8.49 11.77
N PHE A 225 -4.96 8.79 10.47
CA PHE A 225 -4.02 9.69 9.82
C PHE A 225 -4.45 11.16 9.93
N LYS A 226 -5.65 11.42 10.49
CA LYS A 226 -6.29 12.75 10.59
C LYS A 226 -6.22 13.40 11.98
N PHE A 227 -5.98 12.65 13.06
CA PHE A 227 -5.85 13.15 14.44
C PHE A 227 -4.86 12.35 15.27
N LEU A 228 -3.73 12.98 15.60
CA LEU A 228 -3.10 12.74 16.90
C LEU A 228 -3.97 13.35 18.00
N LYS A 229 -4.09 12.62 19.11
CA LYS A 229 -5.09 12.78 20.17
C LYS A 229 -5.29 14.20 20.69
N TYR A 230 -6.54 14.65 20.59
CA TYR A 230 -7.20 15.53 21.54
C TYR A 230 -7.49 14.75 22.84
N LYS A 231 -6.78 15.07 23.92
CA LYS A 231 -7.31 14.96 25.28
C LYS A 231 -6.84 16.21 26.02
N ASN A 232 -7.74 17.20 26.12
CA ASN A 232 -7.76 18.31 27.12
C ASN A 232 -7.67 19.78 26.67
N SER A 233 -7.77 20.17 25.39
CA SER A 233 -7.89 21.61 25.07
C SER A 233 -9.33 22.08 25.09
N LYS A 234 -9.82 22.42 26.30
CA LYS A 234 -10.93 23.38 26.43
C LYS A 234 -10.50 24.70 25.76
N LEU A 235 -11.18 25.07 24.67
CA LEU A 235 -11.34 26.45 24.17
C LEU A 235 -10.07 27.34 24.17
N LYS A 236 -8.89 26.81 23.80
CA LYS A 236 -7.73 27.65 23.48
C LYS A 236 -7.84 28.09 22.03
N LYS A 237 -7.53 29.37 21.74
CA LYS A 237 -7.47 29.94 20.39
C LYS A 237 -6.81 28.96 19.42
N GLU A 238 -7.53 28.55 18.39
CA GLU A 238 -7.07 27.56 17.41
C GLU A 238 -5.75 28.02 16.77
N LYS A 239 -4.66 27.31 17.06
CA LYS A 239 -3.38 27.49 16.35
C LYS A 239 -3.42 26.66 15.08
N LEU A 240 -3.52 27.34 13.94
CA LEU A 240 -3.35 26.75 12.62
C LEU A 240 -1.87 26.35 12.40
N PHE A 241 -1.64 25.14 11.92
CA PHE A 241 -0.34 24.59 11.56
C PHE A 241 0.39 25.45 10.52
N SER A 242 -0.29 25.87 9.45
CA SER A 242 0.29 26.73 8.41
C SER A 242 0.86 28.02 9.01
N LYS A 243 0.06 28.68 9.85
CA LYS A 243 0.38 29.99 10.41
C LYS A 243 1.46 29.94 11.50
N HIS A 244 1.43 28.92 12.36
CA HIS A 244 2.29 28.86 13.54
C HIS A 244 3.54 28.03 13.35
N ILE A 245 3.47 27.00 12.50
CA ILE A 245 4.55 26.03 12.32
C ILE A 245 5.20 26.25 10.95
N LEU A 246 4.43 26.15 9.86
CA LEU A 246 5.01 26.25 8.52
C LEU A 246 5.57 27.64 8.21
N ASN A 247 4.99 28.72 8.72
CA ASN A 247 5.55 30.07 8.56
C ASN A 247 6.75 30.38 9.47
N ASN A 248 7.20 29.43 10.30
CA ASN A 248 8.33 29.62 11.21
C ASN A 248 9.46 28.65 10.85
N SER A 249 10.53 29.17 10.23
CA SER A 249 11.67 28.37 9.75
C SER A 249 12.32 27.52 10.84
N LYS A 250 12.34 27.99 12.10
CA LYS A 250 12.88 27.22 13.24
C LYS A 250 12.00 26.04 13.62
N GLU A 251 10.68 26.20 13.55
CA GLU A 251 9.73 25.11 13.85
C GLU A 251 9.75 24.06 12.73
N VAL A 252 9.83 24.51 11.47
CA VAL A 252 10.02 23.62 10.32
C VAL A 252 11.33 22.83 10.45
N GLN A 253 12.42 23.47 10.89
CA GLN A 253 13.68 22.77 11.10
C GLN A 253 13.56 21.67 12.16
N LYS A 254 12.83 21.91 13.26
CA LYS A 254 12.57 20.86 14.26
C LYS A 254 11.78 19.68 13.69
N ILE A 255 10.84 19.92 12.77
CA ILE A 255 10.14 18.83 12.06
C ILE A 255 11.13 18.01 11.23
N LEU A 256 12.06 18.67 10.53
CA LEU A 256 13.08 17.98 9.73
C LEU A 256 14.05 17.19 10.63
N ASP A 257 14.49 17.77 11.74
CA ASP A 257 15.50 17.16 12.61
C ASP A 257 14.95 16.01 13.48
N ASP A 258 13.66 16.04 13.83
CA ASP A 258 12.99 15.01 14.63
C ASP A 258 11.64 14.63 14.05
N ILE A 259 11.57 13.40 13.52
CA ILE A 259 10.36 12.81 12.92
C ILE A 259 9.17 12.81 13.90
N ASN A 260 9.43 12.70 15.21
CA ASN A 260 8.38 12.66 16.23
C ASN A 260 7.93 14.05 16.69
N TYR A 261 8.65 15.11 16.34
CA TYR A 261 8.37 16.46 16.82
C TYR A 261 6.94 16.91 16.48
N ILE A 262 6.44 16.54 15.30
CA ILE A 262 5.10 16.90 14.84
C ILE A 262 3.99 16.37 15.78
N PHE A 263 4.26 15.27 16.48
CA PHE A 263 3.36 14.64 17.44
C PHE A 263 3.35 15.33 18.81
N THR A 264 4.28 16.26 19.05
CA THR A 264 4.37 17.06 20.28
C THR A 264 3.67 18.42 20.19
N LEU A 265 3.20 18.79 18.99
CA LEU A 265 2.64 20.10 18.70
C LEU A 265 1.22 20.27 19.28
N ASP A 266 1.00 21.40 19.99
CA ASP A 266 -0.32 21.84 20.46
C ASP A 266 -1.03 22.66 19.37
N ILE A 267 -1.51 21.98 18.32
CA ILE A 267 -2.14 22.56 17.13
C ILE A 267 -3.51 21.92 16.84
N ASN A 268 -4.35 22.62 16.08
CA ASN A 268 -5.59 22.03 15.58
C ASN A 268 -5.31 21.21 14.32
N PHE A 269 -5.24 19.89 14.45
CA PHE A 269 -4.97 19.00 13.32
C PHE A 269 -6.14 18.96 12.30
N ASN A 270 -7.40 19.38 12.63
CA ASN A 270 -8.61 19.14 11.78
C ASN A 270 -8.59 19.95 10.50
N LYS A 271 -8.13 21.18 10.59
CA LYS A 271 -8.27 22.12 9.48
C LYS A 271 -7.16 21.98 8.44
N GLU A 272 -6.03 21.39 8.83
CA GLU A 272 -4.79 21.44 8.05
C GLU A 272 -4.06 20.10 8.04
N ILE A 273 -4.82 19.02 8.16
CA ILE A 273 -4.25 17.68 8.26
C ILE A 273 -3.35 17.33 7.08
N PHE A 274 -3.78 17.68 5.87
CA PHE A 274 -3.02 17.44 4.66
C PHE A 274 -1.60 18.04 4.77
N LEU A 275 -1.49 19.28 5.27
CA LEU A 275 -0.20 19.94 5.49
C LEU A 275 0.65 19.17 6.50
N ILE A 276 0.05 18.69 7.59
CA ILE A 276 0.73 17.94 8.65
C ILE A 276 1.25 16.61 8.11
N GLN A 277 0.42 15.87 7.36
CA GLN A 277 0.81 14.59 6.76
C GLN A 277 1.97 14.77 5.79
N ILE A 278 1.90 15.76 4.91
CA ILE A 278 2.99 16.05 3.96
C ILE A 278 4.26 16.48 4.71
N SER A 279 4.16 17.33 5.74
CA SER A 279 5.32 17.71 6.56
C SER A 279 5.97 16.53 7.27
N TYR A 280 5.18 15.58 7.78
CA TYR A 280 5.69 14.35 8.37
C TYR A 280 6.40 13.46 7.34
N ILE A 281 5.83 13.34 6.13
CA ILE A 281 6.47 12.56 5.07
C ILE A 281 7.78 13.24 4.63
N ILE A 282 7.82 14.56 4.56
CA ILE A 282 9.05 15.32 4.29
C ILE A 282 10.13 15.06 5.36
N SER A 283 9.77 14.99 6.65
CA SER A 283 10.75 14.63 7.69
C SER A 283 11.27 13.20 7.54
N LEU A 284 10.42 12.25 7.13
CA LEU A 284 10.85 10.88 6.82
C LEU A 284 11.86 10.87 5.67
N ILE A 285 11.58 11.60 4.58
CA ILE A 285 12.46 11.73 3.43
C ILE A 285 13.80 12.37 3.83
N HIS A 286 13.76 13.45 4.61
CA HIS A 286 14.94 14.16 5.08
C HIS A 286 15.88 13.26 5.89
N ASN A 287 15.30 12.44 6.78
CA ASN A 287 16.03 11.49 7.61
C ASN A 287 16.37 10.17 6.89
N LYS A 288 16.26 10.12 5.56
CA LYS A 288 16.60 8.95 4.73
C LYS A 288 15.90 7.67 5.18
N ASN A 289 14.62 7.79 5.59
CA ASN A 289 13.82 6.62 5.92
C ASN A 289 13.56 5.74 4.70
N ASN A 290 13.03 4.55 4.97
CA ASN A 290 12.74 3.57 3.94
C ASN A 290 11.72 4.13 2.92
N LYS A 291 12.06 4.04 1.63
CA LYS A 291 11.25 4.57 0.53
C LYS A 291 9.87 3.92 0.42
N PHE A 292 9.78 2.62 0.72
CA PHE A 292 8.51 1.90 0.73
C PHE A 292 7.58 2.46 1.79
N ILE A 293 8.07 2.75 3.01
CA ILE A 293 7.25 3.39 4.06
C ILE A 293 6.75 4.75 3.57
N ILE A 294 7.62 5.58 3.00
CA ILE A 294 7.27 6.92 2.49
C ILE A 294 6.16 6.83 1.43
N LYS A 295 6.32 5.96 0.43
CA LYS A 295 5.33 5.74 -0.63
C LYS A 295 4.02 5.17 -0.09
N TYR A 296 4.11 4.19 0.81
CA TYR A 296 2.95 3.61 1.48
C TYR A 296 2.16 4.68 2.21
N LEU A 297 2.81 5.55 2.99
CA LEU A 297 2.14 6.64 3.69
C LEU A 297 1.53 7.68 2.74
N LEU A 298 2.22 8.03 1.65
CA LEU A 298 1.67 8.92 0.61
C LEU A 298 0.41 8.35 -0.03
N SER A 299 0.34 7.04 -0.25
CA SER A 299 -0.83 6.39 -0.85
C SER A 299 -2.12 6.53 -0.03
N PHE A 300 -2.03 6.91 1.26
CA PHE A 300 -3.18 7.22 2.11
C PHE A 300 -3.63 8.67 2.06
N ILE A 301 -2.85 9.57 1.46
CA ILE A 301 -3.23 10.97 1.27
C ILE A 301 -4.09 11.04 0.02
N LYS A 302 -5.41 11.03 0.22
CA LYS A 302 -6.36 11.29 -0.87
C LYS A 302 -6.31 12.77 -1.24
N VAL A 303 -6.09 13.02 -2.53
CA VAL A 303 -6.21 14.33 -3.15
C VAL A 303 -7.14 14.11 -4.34
N ASP A 304 -8.21 14.89 -4.43
CA ASP A 304 -9.23 14.75 -5.45
C ASP A 304 -8.59 15.07 -6.82
N GLU A 305 -8.70 14.15 -7.78
CA GLU A 305 -8.19 14.24 -9.16
C GLU A 305 -6.67 14.45 -9.33
N ASN A 306 -5.94 14.79 -8.27
CA ASN A 306 -4.49 14.97 -8.28
C ASN A 306 -3.76 13.69 -7.86
N ILE A 307 -2.64 13.43 -8.52
CA ILE A 307 -1.78 12.27 -8.22
C ILE A 307 -0.61 12.79 -7.37
N ILE A 308 -0.44 12.24 -6.16
CA ILE A 308 0.78 12.43 -5.38
C ILE A 308 1.68 11.21 -5.55
N THR A 309 2.94 11.42 -5.95
CA THR A 309 3.95 10.35 -6.03
C THR A 309 5.21 10.71 -5.24
N TYR A 310 6.11 9.74 -5.09
CA TYR A 310 7.43 9.95 -4.51
C TYR A 310 8.53 9.44 -5.44
N GLU A 311 9.32 10.38 -5.96
CA GLU A 311 10.37 10.13 -6.94
C GLU A 311 11.57 11.01 -6.66
N ASN A 312 12.79 10.51 -6.91
CA ASN A 312 14.02 11.29 -6.76
C ASN A 312 14.17 12.00 -5.40
N ASN A 313 13.71 11.34 -4.34
CA ASN A 313 13.63 11.88 -2.97
C ASN A 313 12.75 13.13 -2.85
N LYS A 314 11.71 13.28 -3.66
CA LYS A 314 10.73 14.36 -3.58
C LYS A 314 9.31 13.83 -3.66
N ILE A 315 8.40 14.56 -3.05
CA ILE A 315 6.96 14.43 -3.23
C ILE A 315 6.59 15.23 -4.47
N ILE A 316 6.00 14.56 -5.46
CA ILE A 316 5.55 15.19 -6.70
C ILE A 316 4.03 15.29 -6.65
N PHE A 317 3.52 16.51 -6.80
CA PHE A 317 2.09 16.78 -6.98
C PHE A 317 1.83 16.98 -8.47
N TYR A 318 1.13 16.05 -9.09
CA TYR A 318 0.64 16.19 -10.45
C TYR A 318 -0.75 16.83 -10.45
N HIS A 319 -0.96 17.83 -11.31
CA HIS A 319 -2.24 18.51 -11.41
C HIS A 319 -2.72 18.68 -12.84
N LYS A 320 -4.01 18.44 -13.09
CA LYS A 320 -4.64 18.74 -14.38
C LYS A 320 -5.42 20.06 -14.28
N ASP A 321 -6.35 20.13 -13.34
CA ASP A 321 -7.10 21.32 -12.98
C ASP A 321 -7.29 21.28 -11.47
N PHE A 322 -6.55 22.08 -10.70
CA PHE A 322 -6.71 22.03 -9.25
C PHE A 322 -8.15 22.35 -8.84
N VAL A 323 -8.79 21.45 -8.12
CA VAL A 323 -9.93 21.82 -7.28
C VAL A 323 -9.44 22.88 -6.29
N PHE A 324 -10.19 23.99 -6.19
CA PHE A 324 -9.76 25.26 -5.59
C PHE A 324 -9.11 25.14 -4.19
N ASP A 325 -9.56 24.19 -3.37
CA ASP A 325 -9.09 24.03 -1.99
C ASP A 325 -7.71 23.37 -1.87
N GLU A 326 -7.34 22.49 -2.79
CA GLU A 326 -6.09 21.72 -2.71
C GLU A 326 -4.89 22.55 -3.16
N LYS A 327 -5.10 23.39 -4.18
CA LYS A 327 -4.11 24.38 -4.62
C LYS A 327 -3.64 25.25 -3.46
N LYS A 328 -4.58 25.69 -2.61
CA LYS A 328 -4.26 26.53 -1.45
C LYS A 328 -3.31 25.84 -0.47
N PHE A 329 -3.49 24.54 -0.23
CA PHE A 329 -2.59 23.79 0.66
C PHE A 329 -1.22 23.56 0.01
N ILE A 330 -1.18 23.24 -1.28
CA ILE A 330 0.07 23.08 -2.02
C ILE A 330 0.84 24.40 -2.06
N ASP A 331 0.16 25.53 -2.29
CA ASP A 331 0.75 26.86 -2.23
C ASP A 331 1.35 27.16 -0.85
N VAL A 332 0.68 26.74 0.24
CA VAL A 332 1.26 26.86 1.59
C VAL A 332 2.56 26.07 1.71
N LEU A 333 2.60 24.84 1.20
CA LEU A 333 3.78 23.98 1.24
C LEU A 333 4.93 24.53 0.39
N LEU A 334 4.63 25.07 -0.80
CA LEU A 334 5.62 25.68 -1.71
C LEU A 334 6.16 27.01 -1.19
N ASN A 335 5.41 27.71 -0.32
CA ASN A 335 5.80 29.01 0.23
C ASN A 335 6.43 28.93 1.64
N VAL A 336 6.72 27.73 2.15
CA VAL A 336 7.39 27.56 3.45
C VAL A 336 8.76 28.28 3.45
N PRO A 337 9.08 29.13 4.44
CA PRO A 337 10.35 29.87 4.54
C PRO A 337 11.51 28.99 5.03
N ASN A 338 11.60 27.76 4.52
CA ASN A 338 12.71 26.83 4.73
C ASN A 338 13.05 26.17 3.37
N ASN A 339 14.23 26.49 2.82
CA ASN A 339 14.62 25.99 1.49
C ASN A 339 14.86 24.47 1.47
N VAL A 340 15.33 23.89 2.58
CA VAL A 340 15.52 22.44 2.68
C VAL A 340 14.16 21.73 2.59
N PHE A 341 13.16 22.22 3.33
CA PHE A 341 11.80 21.70 3.28
C PHE A 341 11.20 21.77 1.87
N LYS A 342 11.28 22.93 1.21
CA LYS A 342 10.73 23.12 -0.14
C LYS A 342 11.39 22.23 -1.19
N ASN A 343 12.67 21.90 -1.04
CA ASN A 343 13.38 21.06 -2.00
C ASN A 343 12.84 19.63 -2.09
N TYR A 344 12.01 19.21 -1.12
CA TYR A 344 11.32 17.91 -1.12
C TYR A 344 9.97 17.94 -1.83
N ILE A 345 9.52 19.08 -2.34
CA ILE A 345 8.23 19.22 -3.01
C ILE A 345 8.47 19.66 -4.45
N GLU A 346 7.78 19.02 -5.38
CA GLU A 346 7.77 19.39 -6.78
C GLU A 346 6.33 19.43 -7.29
N LEU A 347 6.01 20.47 -8.05
CA LEU A 347 4.74 20.60 -8.74
C LEU A 347 4.97 20.27 -10.21
N LYS A 348 4.18 19.36 -10.76
CA LYS A 348 4.18 19.06 -12.18
C LYS A 348 2.78 19.21 -12.73
N GLU A 349 2.69 19.83 -13.89
CA GLU A 349 1.47 19.75 -14.67
C GLU A 349 1.32 18.30 -15.13
N LEU A 350 0.10 17.79 -15.06
CA LEU A 350 -0.27 16.52 -15.66
C LEU A 350 -0.35 16.77 -17.17
N GLU A 351 0.79 17.02 -17.83
CA GLU A 351 0.92 16.79 -19.27
C GLU A 351 0.37 15.41 -19.50
N GLU A 352 -0.64 15.29 -20.38
CA GLU A 352 -1.46 14.08 -20.55
C GLU A 352 -0.62 12.85 -20.24
N LEU A 353 -0.73 12.33 -19.00
CA LEU A 353 0.01 11.13 -18.65
C LEU A 353 -0.38 10.16 -19.76
N PRO A 354 0.58 9.67 -20.57
CA PRO A 354 0.26 8.91 -21.76
C PRO A 354 -0.78 7.89 -21.34
N ARG A 355 -2.01 8.05 -21.85
CA ARG A 355 -3.11 7.19 -21.46
C ARG A 355 -2.81 5.87 -22.12
N TYR A 356 -2.06 5.06 -21.41
CA TYR A 356 -1.81 3.70 -21.82
C TYR A 356 -3.14 2.97 -21.67
N GLY A 357 -3.65 2.49 -22.79
CA GLY A 357 -4.92 1.80 -22.86
C GLY A 357 -4.87 0.78 -23.98
N PHE A 358 -5.77 -0.17 -23.88
CA PHE A 358 -6.13 -1.01 -25.01
C PHE A 358 -7.35 -0.39 -25.67
N ASP A 359 -7.40 -0.29 -27.00
CA ASP A 359 -8.69 -0.05 -27.66
C ASP A 359 -9.65 -1.23 -27.45
N ASP A 360 -10.86 -1.05 -27.94
CA ASP A 360 -11.88 -2.10 -28.04
C ASP A 360 -11.38 -3.34 -28.82
N ASN A 361 -10.27 -3.24 -29.55
CA ASN A 361 -9.62 -4.35 -30.26
C ASN A 361 -8.44 -4.97 -29.49
N CYS A 362 -8.23 -4.63 -28.22
CA CYS A 362 -7.10 -5.09 -27.41
C CYS A 362 -5.71 -4.76 -28.00
N SER A 363 -5.63 -3.74 -28.87
CA SER A 363 -4.36 -3.22 -29.38
C SER A 363 -3.82 -2.16 -28.43
N PHE A 364 -2.52 -2.23 -28.11
CA PHE A 364 -1.87 -1.24 -27.26
C PHE A 364 -1.82 0.09 -27.99
N ILE A 365 -2.56 1.10 -27.50
CA ILE A 365 -2.52 2.45 -28.06
C ILE A 365 -1.50 3.28 -27.28
N PHE A 366 -0.63 3.94 -28.04
CA PHE A 366 0.18 5.05 -27.59
C PHE A 366 -0.42 6.33 -28.18
N ASN A 367 -1.35 6.97 -27.46
CA ASN A 367 -1.92 8.25 -27.91
C ASN A 367 -1.17 9.39 -27.22
N MET A 368 -0.42 10.17 -28.01
CA MET A 368 0.10 11.49 -27.62
C MET A 368 -0.81 12.64 -28.04
N ASP A 369 -1.89 12.39 -28.79
CA ASP A 369 -2.71 13.45 -29.35
C ASP A 369 -4.20 13.12 -29.26
N ILE A 370 -4.96 13.96 -28.57
CA ILE A 370 -6.33 14.29 -28.97
C ILE A 370 -6.43 15.81 -29.01
N ALA A 371 -6.68 16.34 -30.20
CA ALA A 371 -6.98 17.73 -30.49
C ALA A 371 -8.34 18.19 -29.94
#